data_AF-A0A945NFH4-F1
#
_entry.id   AF-A0A945NFH4-F1
#
_cell.length_a   1.000
_cell.length_b   1.000
_cell.length_c   1.000
_cell.angle_alpha   90.00
_cell.angle_beta   90.00
_cell.angle_gamma   90.00
#
_symmetry.space_group_name_H-M   'P 1'
#
loop_
_entity.id
_entity.type
_entity.pdbx_description
1 polymer ?
#
loop_
_entity_poly.entity_id
_entity_poly.type
_entity_poly.pdbx_seq_one_letter_code
_entity_poly.pdbx_strand_id
1 'polypeptide(L)'
;MKKHLSIALLVGFGFGQVISVVNQSSETIITANSQSHLDYGLSYPVTYEFSISDFDGELNVYRKNEKNQDWTVMNEKNSTDFFNGIEVVRFDNNEDKAYISVGFSIISDSIFIKIARNQNSSTVGSFLKICEFYDNRKAVVTVTADD
;
A
#
# COMPACT_ATOMS: atom_id res chain seq x y z
N MET A 1 23.33 -28.77 17.93
CA MET A 1 22.15 -28.60 17.05
C MET A 1 22.16 -27.18 16.51
N LYS A 2 22.67 -26.97 15.28
CA LYS A 2 22.73 -25.65 14.65
C LYS A 2 21.41 -25.41 13.91
N LYS A 3 20.66 -24.38 14.31
CA LYS A 3 19.43 -23.96 13.63
C LYS A 3 19.82 -23.16 12.39
N HIS A 4 19.42 -23.64 11.22
CA HIS A 4 19.58 -22.90 9.96
C HIS A 4 18.53 -21.78 9.93
N LEU A 5 19.01 -20.53 9.86
CA LEU A 5 18.20 -19.35 9.57
C LEU A 5 18.14 -19.22 8.05
N SER A 6 17.02 -19.63 7.45
CA SER A 6 16.78 -19.43 6.01
C SER A 6 16.32 -18.00 5.79
N ILE A 7 17.22 -17.13 5.35
CA ILE A 7 16.87 -15.82 4.77
C ILE A 7 16.65 -16.06 3.28
N ALA A 8 15.40 -15.97 2.84
CA ALA A 8 15.07 -15.89 1.42
C ALA A 8 15.19 -14.42 1.00
N LEU A 9 16.28 -14.07 0.32
CA LEU A 9 16.45 -12.77 -0.33
C LEU A 9 16.12 -12.97 -1.82
N LEU A 10 14.90 -12.64 -2.23
CA LEU A 10 14.57 -12.51 -3.65
C LEU A 10 15.07 -11.15 -4.12
N VAL A 11 16.26 -11.10 -4.72
CA VAL A 11 16.71 -9.92 -5.47
C VAL A 11 16.34 -10.12 -6.93
N GLY A 12 15.18 -9.59 -7.33
CA GLY A 12 14.85 -9.43 -8.74
C GLY A 12 15.52 -8.17 -9.28
N PHE A 13 16.58 -8.29 -10.07
CA PHE A 13 17.09 -7.17 -10.86
C PHE A 13 16.28 -7.06 -12.14
N GLY A 14 15.26 -6.20 -12.14
CA GLY A 14 14.55 -5.78 -13.35
C GLY A 14 15.02 -4.39 -13.79
N PHE A 15 15.70 -4.30 -14.93
CA PHE A 15 15.78 -3.02 -15.65
C PHE A 15 14.35 -2.59 -15.99
N GLY A 16 13.90 -1.44 -15.47
CA GLY A 16 12.57 -0.88 -15.73
C GLY A 16 11.50 -1.08 -14.66
N GLN A 17 11.82 -1.61 -13.48
CA GLN A 17 10.86 -1.59 -12.36
C GLN A 17 10.76 -0.19 -11.76
N VAL A 18 9.62 0.47 -11.99
CA VAL A 18 9.30 1.82 -11.45
C VAL A 18 8.98 1.76 -9.95
N ILE A 19 8.35 0.67 -9.50
CA ILE A 19 7.96 0.46 -8.11
C ILE A 19 8.42 -0.93 -7.66
N SER A 20 9.00 -1.01 -6.46
CA SER A 20 9.35 -2.24 -5.76
C SER A 20 8.59 -2.32 -4.45
N VAL A 21 8.20 -3.53 -4.04
CA VAL A 21 7.49 -3.78 -2.77
C VAL A 21 8.21 -4.87 -2.00
N VAL A 22 8.57 -4.58 -0.76
CA VAL A 22 9.24 -5.51 0.15
C VAL A 22 8.38 -5.66 1.41
N ASN A 23 7.85 -6.86 1.63
CA ASN A 23 7.18 -7.18 2.87
C ASN A 23 8.20 -7.61 3.93
N GLN A 24 8.21 -6.92 5.08
CA GLN A 24 9.04 -7.25 6.23
C GLN A 24 8.16 -7.71 7.40
N SER A 25 8.76 -8.25 8.44
CA SER A 25 8.03 -8.78 9.61
C SER A 25 7.21 -7.72 10.38
N SER A 26 7.47 -6.44 10.18
CA SER A 26 6.80 -5.35 10.93
C SER A 26 6.09 -4.32 10.06
N GLU A 27 6.44 -4.24 8.78
CA GLU A 27 5.94 -3.24 7.83
C GLU A 27 6.17 -3.72 6.39
N THR A 28 5.43 -3.15 5.45
CA THR A 28 5.69 -3.26 4.03
C THR A 28 6.30 -1.96 3.53
N ILE A 29 7.38 -2.05 2.76
CA ILE A 29 8.06 -0.92 2.17
C ILE A 29 7.80 -0.93 0.68
N ILE A 30 7.27 0.18 0.18
CA ILE A 30 7.03 0.43 -1.24
C ILE A 30 8.04 1.49 -1.64
N THR A 31 8.85 1.22 -2.66
CA THR A 31 9.92 2.12 -3.08
C THR A 31 9.78 2.43 -4.57
N ALA A 32 9.80 3.71 -4.92
CA ALA A 32 9.88 4.16 -6.29
C ALA A 32 11.33 4.21 -6.76
N ASN A 33 11.55 3.99 -8.05
CA ASN A 33 12.80 4.39 -8.69
C ASN A 33 12.93 5.92 -8.65
N SER A 34 14.03 6.44 -8.11
CA SER A 34 14.23 7.88 -7.90
C SER A 34 14.10 8.70 -9.20
N GLN A 35 14.64 8.20 -10.32
CA GLN A 35 14.53 8.91 -11.60
C GLN A 35 13.09 8.95 -12.09
N SER A 36 12.37 7.84 -12.00
CA SER A 36 10.95 7.81 -12.36
C SER A 36 10.09 8.70 -11.43
N HIS A 37 10.44 8.76 -10.15
CA HIS A 37 9.75 9.64 -9.21
C HIS A 37 9.99 11.12 -9.54
N LEU A 38 11.20 11.50 -9.94
CA LEU A 38 11.52 12.85 -10.41
C LEU A 38 10.80 13.19 -11.72
N ASP A 39 10.77 12.27 -12.68
CA ASP A 39 10.22 12.52 -14.01
C ASP A 39 8.68 12.62 -13.99
N TYR A 40 8.02 11.82 -13.13
CA TYR A 40 6.56 11.66 -13.14
C TYR A 40 5.85 12.10 -11.86
N GLY A 41 6.58 12.45 -10.81
CA GLY A 41 6.06 12.85 -9.50
C GLY A 41 5.41 11.74 -8.68
N LEU A 42 4.78 10.73 -9.31
CA LEU A 42 4.16 9.54 -8.70
C LEU A 42 3.27 9.85 -7.45
N SER A 43 2.67 11.04 -7.42
CA SER A 43 1.89 11.55 -6.30
C SER A 43 0.43 11.14 -6.36
N TYR A 44 -0.07 10.73 -7.53
CA TYR A 44 -1.42 10.18 -7.65
C TYR A 44 -1.50 8.83 -6.93
N PRO A 45 -2.42 8.65 -5.97
CA PRO A 45 -2.46 7.43 -5.17
C PRO A 45 -2.74 6.18 -6.01
N VAL A 46 -1.89 5.18 -5.85
CA VAL A 46 -2.06 3.85 -6.44
C VAL A 46 -2.61 2.92 -5.38
N THR A 47 -3.49 1.99 -5.77
CA THR A 47 -4.09 1.03 -4.84
C THR A 47 -3.26 -0.26 -4.79
N TYR A 48 -2.89 -0.64 -3.58
CA TYR A 48 -2.17 -1.86 -3.25
C TYR A 48 -3.11 -2.80 -2.48
N GLU A 49 -3.19 -4.06 -2.89
CA GLU A 49 -4.00 -5.10 -2.26
C GLU A 49 -3.15 -5.87 -1.25
N PHE A 50 -3.69 -6.04 -0.05
CA PHE A 50 -3.08 -6.80 1.04
C PHE A 50 -4.04 -7.89 1.52
N SER A 51 -3.52 -9.06 1.85
CA SER A 51 -4.24 -10.06 2.64
C SER A 51 -4.15 -9.73 4.13
N ILE A 52 -5.18 -10.06 4.89
CA ILE A 52 -5.24 -9.89 6.34
C ILE A 52 -5.41 -11.27 6.98
N SER A 53 -4.54 -11.63 7.91
CA SER A 53 -4.58 -12.95 8.55
C SER A 53 -5.19 -12.97 9.95
N ASP A 54 -5.70 -11.83 10.44
CA ASP A 54 -6.29 -11.70 11.79
C ASP A 54 -7.32 -10.55 11.83
N PHE A 55 -8.46 -10.77 11.20
CA PHE A 55 -9.58 -9.84 11.23
C PHE A 55 -10.51 -10.17 12.42
N ASP A 56 -10.00 -10.00 13.64
CA ASP A 56 -10.74 -10.26 14.88
C ASP A 56 -11.14 -8.97 15.64
N GLY A 57 -10.93 -7.80 15.04
CA GLY A 57 -11.36 -6.52 15.58
C GLY A 57 -11.00 -5.32 14.70
N GLU A 58 -10.99 -4.13 15.28
CA GLU A 58 -10.64 -2.89 14.57
C GLU A 58 -9.15 -2.89 14.19
N LEU A 59 -8.88 -2.88 12.89
CA LEU A 59 -7.54 -2.72 12.32
C LEU A 59 -7.36 -1.30 11.82
N ASN A 60 -6.16 -0.79 11.97
CA ASN A 60 -5.74 0.48 11.39
C ASN A 60 -4.66 0.24 10.34
N VAL A 61 -4.65 1.09 9.33
CA VAL A 61 -3.51 1.21 8.43
C VAL A 61 -2.74 2.46 8.78
N TYR A 62 -1.44 2.27 9.02
CA TYR A 62 -0.49 3.33 9.30
C TYR A 62 0.43 3.51 8.10
N ARG A 63 0.74 4.76 7.79
CA ARG A 63 1.73 5.13 6.76
C ARG A 63 2.71 6.20 7.22
N LYS A 64 3.90 6.17 6.63
CA LYS A 64 4.93 7.21 6.71
C LYS A 64 5.80 7.19 5.46
N ASN A 65 6.54 8.26 5.20
CA ASN A 65 7.40 8.39 4.02
C ASN A 65 8.88 8.14 4.34
N GLU A 66 9.29 8.37 5.59
CA GLU A 66 10.67 8.19 6.04
C GLU A 66 10.73 7.24 7.23
N LYS A 67 11.85 6.51 7.37
CA LYS A 67 12.01 5.50 8.42
C LYS A 67 11.82 6.07 9.84
N ASN A 68 12.31 7.29 10.08
CA ASN A 68 12.30 7.94 11.40
C ASN A 68 11.09 8.87 11.61
N GLN A 69 10.15 8.93 10.67
CA GLN A 69 8.93 9.71 10.79
C GLN A 69 7.91 8.98 11.67
N ASP A 70 7.08 9.74 12.39
CA ASP A 70 5.94 9.19 13.12
C ASP A 70 4.90 8.59 12.17
N TRP A 71 4.25 7.52 12.63
CA TRP A 71 3.17 6.87 11.90
C TRP A 71 1.92 7.74 11.85
N THR A 72 1.33 7.88 10.67
CA THR A 72 0.03 8.53 10.48
C THR A 72 -1.03 7.48 10.15
N VAL A 73 -2.19 7.54 10.81
CA VAL A 73 -3.34 6.68 10.51
C VAL A 73 -3.97 7.12 9.18
N MET A 74 -4.25 6.17 8.29
CA MET A 74 -4.97 6.43 7.05
C MET A 74 -6.46 6.53 7.30
N ASN A 75 -7.13 7.40 6.54
CA ASN A 75 -8.57 7.52 6.59
C ASN A 75 -9.24 6.27 6.00
N GLU A 76 -10.15 5.66 6.74
CA GLU A 76 -10.91 4.49 6.31
C GLU A 76 -12.14 4.91 5.49
N LYS A 77 -12.41 4.16 4.42
CA LYS A 77 -13.60 4.26 3.58
C LYS A 77 -14.26 2.90 3.44
N ASN A 78 -15.56 2.94 3.22
CA ASN A 78 -16.38 1.76 2.97
C ASN A 78 -16.61 1.54 1.47
N SER A 79 -17.12 0.36 1.11
CA SER A 79 -17.41 -0.02 -0.28
C SER A 79 -18.47 0.88 -0.96
N THR A 80 -19.35 1.50 -0.16
CA THR A 80 -20.39 2.41 -0.63
C THR A 80 -19.92 3.86 -0.78
N ASP A 81 -18.73 4.19 -0.27
CA ASP A 81 -18.20 5.55 -0.38
C ASP A 81 -17.71 5.82 -1.80
N PHE A 82 -18.05 7.01 -2.31
CA PHE A 82 -17.51 7.51 -3.57
C PHE A 82 -16.19 8.26 -3.30
N PHE A 83 -15.09 7.71 -3.78
CA PHE A 83 -13.76 8.31 -3.70
C PHE A 83 -12.88 7.85 -4.86
N ASN A 84 -12.03 8.73 -5.35
CA ASN A 84 -11.02 8.43 -6.36
C ASN A 84 -9.84 9.39 -6.20
N GLY A 85 -8.63 8.92 -6.42
CA GLY A 85 -7.42 9.74 -6.42
C GLY A 85 -7.04 10.36 -5.07
N ILE A 86 -7.50 9.78 -3.96
CA ILE A 86 -7.15 10.23 -2.60
C ILE A 86 -6.45 9.12 -1.81
N GLU A 87 -5.74 9.48 -0.75
CA GLU A 87 -5.12 8.48 0.14
C GLU A 87 -6.12 7.94 1.15
N VAL A 88 -6.44 6.66 1.06
CA VAL A 88 -7.44 5.99 1.91
C VAL A 88 -7.13 4.50 2.04
N VAL A 89 -7.69 3.88 3.07
CA VAL A 89 -7.83 2.42 3.18
C VAL A 89 -9.29 2.02 3.06
N ARG A 90 -9.54 0.89 2.41
CA ARG A 90 -10.81 0.17 2.50
C ARG A 90 -10.55 -1.28 2.90
N PHE A 91 -11.19 -1.73 3.96
CA PHE A 91 -11.21 -3.13 4.35
C PHE A 91 -12.34 -3.88 3.64
N ASP A 92 -12.06 -5.09 3.19
CA ASP A 92 -13.03 -6.04 2.68
C ASP A 92 -13.02 -7.29 3.54
N ASN A 93 -13.92 -7.30 4.52
CA ASN A 93 -13.98 -8.33 5.55
C ASN A 93 -14.55 -9.66 5.01
N ASN A 94 -15.14 -9.66 3.81
CA ASN A 94 -15.62 -10.89 3.19
C ASN A 94 -14.50 -11.64 2.48
N GLU A 95 -13.48 -10.91 2.00
CA GLU A 95 -12.34 -11.47 1.28
C GLU A 95 -11.04 -11.46 2.09
N ASP A 96 -11.09 -11.00 3.35
CA ASP A 96 -9.92 -10.79 4.22
C ASP A 96 -8.85 -9.92 3.56
N LYS A 97 -9.27 -8.81 2.96
CA LYS A 97 -8.40 -7.89 2.20
C LYS A 97 -8.40 -6.47 2.72
N ALA A 98 -7.28 -5.77 2.53
CA ALA A 98 -7.20 -4.33 2.59
C ALA A 98 -6.77 -3.76 1.24
N TYR A 99 -7.50 -2.75 0.78
CA TYR A 99 -7.16 -1.94 -0.38
C TYR A 99 -6.61 -0.61 0.11
N ILE A 100 -5.31 -0.40 -0.06
CA ILE A 100 -4.60 0.76 0.44
C ILE A 100 -4.21 1.64 -0.74
N SER A 101 -4.84 2.81 -0.86
CA SER A 101 -4.52 3.80 -1.88
C SER A 101 -3.58 4.84 -1.29
N VAL A 102 -2.35 4.92 -1.82
CA VAL A 102 -1.31 5.83 -1.31
C VAL A 102 -0.41 6.30 -2.44
N GLY A 103 0.04 7.56 -2.37
CA GLY A 103 0.94 8.16 -3.36
C GLY A 103 2.33 8.42 -2.78
N PHE A 104 3.32 8.59 -3.64
CA PHE A 104 4.64 9.02 -3.19
C PHE A 104 4.63 10.51 -2.84
N SER A 105 5.41 10.87 -1.84
CA SER A 105 5.57 12.25 -1.40
C SER A 105 6.81 12.85 -2.03
N ILE A 106 6.78 14.15 -2.34
CA ILE A 106 7.91 14.87 -2.94
C ILE A 106 9.22 14.80 -2.12
N ILE A 107 9.15 14.41 -0.85
CA ILE A 107 10.30 14.35 0.05
C ILE A 107 10.96 12.96 0.12
N SER A 108 10.35 11.91 -0.43
CA SER A 108 10.84 10.53 -0.27
C SER A 108 10.40 9.60 -1.39
N ASP A 109 11.33 8.75 -1.83
CA ASP A 109 11.07 7.65 -2.77
C ASP A 109 10.45 6.42 -2.09
N SER A 110 10.06 6.51 -0.82
CA SER A 110 9.56 5.37 -0.03
C SER A 110 8.24 5.67 0.66
N ILE A 111 7.41 4.63 0.75
CA ILE A 111 6.20 4.58 1.53
C ILE A 111 6.30 3.35 2.42
N PHE A 112 6.10 3.55 3.71
CA PHE A 112 6.05 2.47 4.70
C PHE A 112 4.59 2.27 5.08
N ILE A 113 4.12 1.03 5.03
CA ILE A 113 2.76 0.63 5.35
C ILE A 113 2.77 -0.40 6.47
N LYS A 114 1.89 -0.23 7.45
CA LYS A 114 1.68 -1.19 8.53
C LYS A 114 0.18 -1.38 8.76
N ILE A 115 -0.26 -2.64 8.77
CA ILE A 115 -1.65 -3.00 9.07
C ILE A 115 -1.67 -3.64 10.46
N ALA A 116 -2.22 -2.95 11.45
CA ALA A 116 -2.18 -3.40 12.83
C ALA A 116 -3.32 -2.80 13.65
N ARG A 117 -3.71 -3.45 14.76
CA ARG A 117 -4.70 -2.92 15.70
C ARG A 117 -4.29 -1.57 16.28
N ASN A 118 -3.02 -1.45 16.69
CA ASN A 118 -2.43 -0.19 17.13
C ASN A 118 -0.95 -0.11 16.68
N GLN A 119 -0.33 1.07 16.83
CA GLN A 119 1.05 1.31 16.39
C GLN A 119 2.09 0.36 17.00
N ASN A 120 1.83 -0.19 18.20
CA ASN A 120 2.76 -1.06 18.92
C ASN A 120 2.52 -2.55 18.65
N SER A 121 1.41 -2.91 18.02
CA SER A 121 1.10 -4.28 17.64
C SER A 121 1.92 -4.74 16.43
N SER A 122 2.06 -6.06 16.27
CA SER A 122 2.63 -6.67 15.06
C SER A 122 1.76 -6.37 13.84
N THR A 123 2.36 -6.35 12.65
CA THR A 123 1.59 -6.26 11.40
C THR A 123 0.87 -7.58 11.15
N VAL A 124 -0.37 -7.50 10.66
CA VAL A 124 -1.21 -8.67 10.32
C VAL A 124 -1.50 -8.74 8.80
N GLY A 125 -0.90 -7.84 8.04
CA GLY A 125 -1.12 -7.69 6.60
C GLY A 125 0.09 -8.07 5.76
N SER A 126 -0.16 -8.75 4.63
CA SER A 126 0.85 -9.11 3.63
C SER A 126 0.49 -8.57 2.26
N PHE A 127 1.45 -7.97 1.57
CA PHE A 127 1.24 -7.45 0.21
C PHE A 127 0.94 -8.59 -0.76
N LEU A 128 -0.08 -8.41 -1.60
CA LEU A 128 -0.45 -9.35 -2.66
C LEU A 128 -0.07 -8.82 -4.03
N LYS A 129 -0.59 -7.64 -4.40
CA LYS A 129 -0.41 -7.05 -5.74
C LYS A 129 -0.73 -5.57 -5.76
N ILE A 130 -0.31 -4.90 -6.83
CA ILE A 130 -0.82 -3.58 -7.21
C ILE A 130 -2.12 -3.82 -8.00
N CYS A 131 -3.20 -3.11 -7.64
CA CYS A 131 -4.47 -3.22 -8.35
C CYS A 131 -4.38 -2.58 -9.74
N GLU A 132 -5.07 -3.17 -10.73
CA GLU A 132 -5.17 -2.62 -12.08
C GLU A 132 -6.01 -1.33 -12.10
N PHE A 133 -7.06 -1.29 -11.26
CA PHE A 133 -7.95 -0.15 -11.10
C PHE A 133 -7.83 0.43 -9.69
N TYR A 134 -8.07 1.73 -9.58
CA TYR A 134 -8.14 2.40 -8.29
C TYR A 134 -9.25 1.76 -7.42
N ASP A 135 -8.91 1.49 -6.16
CA ASP A 135 -9.72 0.76 -5.19
C ASP A 135 -10.18 -0.63 -5.66
N ASN A 136 -9.51 -1.20 -6.67
CA ASN A 136 -9.90 -2.43 -7.37
C ASN A 136 -11.35 -2.41 -7.88
N ARG A 137 -11.94 -1.21 -8.06
CA ARG A 137 -13.29 -1.03 -8.63
C ARG A 137 -13.14 -0.68 -10.10
N LYS A 138 -13.82 -1.44 -10.97
CA LYS A 138 -13.94 -1.08 -12.39
C LYS A 138 -14.73 0.23 -12.49
N ALA A 139 -14.05 1.34 -12.74
CA ALA A 139 -14.71 2.61 -13.02
C ALA A 139 -15.17 2.62 -14.49
N VAL A 140 -16.45 2.93 -14.72
CA VAL A 140 -16.95 3.32 -16.04
C VAL A 140 -16.88 4.84 -16.10
N VAL A 141 -16.07 5.38 -17.01
CA VAL A 141 -16.06 6.83 -17.27
C VAL A 141 -17.14 7.11 -18.31
N THR A 142 -18.12 7.95 -17.96
CA THR A 142 -19.03 8.54 -18.94
C THR A 142 -18.53 9.93 -19.25
N VAL A 143 -18.00 10.14 -20.47
CA VAL A 143 -17.70 11.47 -21.00
C VAL A 143 -18.87 11.90 -21.87
N THR A 144 -19.53 13.00 -21.51
CA THR A 144 -20.45 13.72 -22.41
C THR A 144 -19.71 14.96 -22.89
N ALA A 145 -19.31 14.96 -24.16
CA ALA A 145 -18.88 16.18 -24.84
C ALA A 145 -20.12 16.79 -25.49
N ASP A 146 -20.51 17.98 -25.01
CA ASP A 146 -21.47 18.85 -25.67
C ASP A 146 -20.66 19.74 -26.64
N ASP A 147 -21.07 19.78 -27.91
CA ASP A 147 -20.48 20.61 -28.99
C ASP A 147 -21.19 21.97 -29.06
#